data_AF-A0A418SYU5-F1
#
_entry.id   AF-A0A418SYU5-F1
#
_cell.length_a   1.000
_cell.length_b   1.000
_cell.length_c   1.000
_cell.angle_alpha   90.00
_cell.angle_beta   90.00
_cell.angle_gamma   90.00
#
_symmetry.space_group_name_H-M   'P 1'
#
loop_
_entity.id
_entity.type
_entity.pdbx_description
1 polymer ?
#
loop_
_entity_poly.entity_id
_entity_poly.type
_entity_poly.pdbx_seq_one_letter_code
_entity_poly.pdbx_strand_id
1 'polypeptide(L)'
;MITLVNDSKAKFTIYADLGRSLLHMNIPAVIGIEGGGTHTRVLVCDLEGHQLAYLDNPRAASVYKDSNAVHNVRNSIAEALMIANVRPEDVRCVAAGIAGYDNPEDLAWVSELTALPGLHCPKLHMNDAVAAHAGALRARPGIVAISGTGSIILGITESREHIRNYDFHHYAFSAARFLAYDAVYEVLAGHAGASNEALVVSMLRH
;
A
#
# COMPACT_ATOMS: atom_id res chain seq x y z
N MET A 1 12.45 -6.13 -10.89
CA MET A 1 13.66 -5.67 -11.62
C MET A 1 13.28 -4.41 -12.37
N ILE A 2 13.55 -3.25 -11.78
CA ILE A 2 13.39 -1.94 -12.43
C ILE A 2 14.79 -1.37 -12.51
N THR A 3 15.30 -1.28 -13.73
CA THR A 3 16.63 -0.79 -14.05
C THR A 3 16.56 0.73 -14.14
N LEU A 4 17.25 1.43 -13.24
CA LEU A 4 17.57 2.85 -13.39
C LEU A 4 19.01 2.94 -13.89
N VAL A 5 19.18 3.33 -15.16
CA VAL A 5 20.47 3.77 -15.68
C VAL A 5 20.65 5.21 -15.24
N ASN A 6 21.70 5.50 -14.48
CA ASN A 6 22.14 6.86 -14.25
C ASN A 6 23.65 6.94 -14.48
N ASP A 7 24.01 7.69 -15.53
CA ASP A 7 25.38 7.96 -15.93
C ASP A 7 25.76 9.38 -15.48
N SER A 8 27.05 9.58 -15.28
CA SER A 8 27.78 10.84 -15.05
C SER A 8 27.81 11.45 -13.62
N LYS A 9 28.86 11.04 -12.90
CA LYS A 9 29.86 11.88 -12.20
C LYS A 9 29.39 13.19 -11.54
N ALA A 10 29.23 13.15 -10.21
CA ALA A 10 29.61 14.25 -9.34
C ALA A 10 30.24 13.70 -8.04
N LYS A 11 31.42 14.24 -7.70
CA LYS A 11 32.27 13.83 -6.59
C LYS A 11 31.56 14.08 -5.24
N PHE A 12 31.45 13.06 -4.41
CA PHE A 12 31.14 13.21 -2.98
C PHE A 12 32.40 13.71 -2.25
N THR A 13 32.38 14.95 -1.78
CA THR A 13 33.29 15.43 -0.73
C THR A 13 32.55 15.31 0.60
N ILE A 14 33.01 14.40 1.46
CA ILE A 14 32.50 14.25 2.82
C ILE A 14 33.18 15.31 3.68
N TYR A 15 32.42 16.30 4.14
CA TYR A 15 32.79 17.09 5.32
C TYR A 15 32.08 16.47 6.52
N ALA A 16 32.85 15.76 7.34
CA ALA A 16 32.48 15.48 8.72
C ALA A 16 32.53 16.81 9.48
N ASP A 17 31.38 17.36 9.81
CA ASP A 17 31.28 18.49 10.74
C ASP A 17 30.39 18.09 11.92
N LEU A 18 31.06 17.84 13.05
CA LEU A 18 30.46 17.67 14.36
C LEU A 18 29.80 19.00 14.76
N GLY A 19 28.47 19.08 14.67
CA GLY A 19 27.78 20.27 15.19
C GLY A 19 26.39 20.60 14.63
N ARG A 20 25.73 19.71 13.87
CA ARG A 20 24.31 19.92 13.55
C ARG A 20 23.45 19.60 14.77
N SER A 21 23.10 20.65 15.51
CA SER A 21 21.81 20.75 16.20
C SER A 21 20.71 20.04 15.38
N LEU A 22 19.80 19.34 16.06
CA LEU A 22 18.58 18.70 15.54
C LEU A 22 17.62 19.74 14.91
N LEU A 23 18.11 20.44 13.89
CA LEU A 23 17.32 21.33 13.06
C LEU A 23 16.56 20.43 12.11
N HIS A 24 15.33 20.13 12.50
CA HIS A 24 14.33 19.59 11.59
C HIS A 24 14.32 20.45 10.34
N MET A 25 14.44 19.82 9.18
CA MET A 25 14.28 20.54 7.93
C MET A 25 12.81 20.93 7.83
N ASN A 26 12.52 22.22 7.71
CA ASN A 26 11.15 22.74 7.54
C ASN A 26 10.66 22.47 6.09
N ILE A 27 10.82 21.23 5.61
CA ILE A 27 10.41 20.80 4.27
C ILE A 27 8.96 20.35 4.36
N PRO A 28 8.03 21.04 3.67
CA PRO A 28 6.67 20.57 3.54
C PRO A 28 6.66 19.19 2.85
N ALA A 29 5.92 18.24 3.41
CA ALA A 29 5.88 16.89 2.89
C ALA A 29 4.45 16.40 2.63
N VAL A 30 4.33 15.34 1.84
CA VAL A 30 3.09 14.56 1.68
C VAL A 30 3.35 13.10 2.00
N ILE A 31 2.33 12.41 2.48
CA ILE A 31 2.39 10.98 2.82
C ILE A 31 1.45 10.19 1.92
N GLY A 32 1.98 9.15 1.28
CA GLY A 32 1.20 8.11 0.62
C GLY A 32 1.19 6.83 1.46
N ILE A 33 0.02 6.21 1.64
CA ILE A 33 -0.13 4.95 2.37
C ILE A 33 -0.83 3.93 1.49
N GLU A 34 -0.21 2.76 1.31
CA GLU A 34 -0.82 1.57 0.75
C GLU A 34 -1.05 0.57 1.89
N GLY A 35 -2.29 0.51 2.38
CA GLY A 35 -2.70 -0.34 3.48
C GLY A 35 -3.40 -1.60 2.98
N GLY A 36 -2.65 -2.67 2.75
CA GLY A 36 -3.19 -3.95 2.31
C GLY A 36 -3.61 -4.88 3.45
N GLY A 37 -4.11 -6.06 3.08
CA GLY A 37 -4.45 -7.13 4.03
C GLY A 37 -3.24 -7.88 4.63
N THR A 38 -2.03 -7.60 4.13
CA THR A 38 -0.78 -8.27 4.57
C THR A 38 0.37 -7.31 4.84
N HIS A 39 0.37 -6.15 4.17
CA HIS A 39 1.46 -5.19 4.20
C HIS A 39 0.88 -3.78 4.36
N THR A 40 1.62 -2.92 5.04
CA THR A 40 1.39 -1.49 5.13
C THR A 40 2.63 -0.80 4.60
N ARG A 41 2.51 -0.07 3.51
CA ARG A 41 3.61 0.73 2.95
C ARG A 41 3.34 2.20 3.15
N VAL A 42 4.38 2.92 3.55
CA VAL A 42 4.33 4.36 3.78
C VAL A 42 5.44 5.02 2.96
N LEU A 43 5.06 5.99 2.13
CA LEU A 43 5.96 6.81 1.34
C LEU A 43 5.84 8.25 1.82
N VAL A 44 6.96 8.90 2.12
CA VAL A 44 7.04 10.33 2.42
C VAL A 44 7.80 11.02 1.30
N CYS A 45 7.20 12.05 0.71
CA CYS A 45 7.82 12.85 -0.34
C CYS A 45 7.78 14.35 0.01
N ASP A 46 8.71 15.13 -0.54
CA ASP A 46 8.54 16.58 -0.61
C ASP A 46 7.47 16.99 -1.65
N LEU A 47 7.23 18.29 -1.81
CA LEU A 47 6.21 18.80 -2.74
C LEU A 47 6.64 18.71 -4.21
N GLU A 48 7.92 18.52 -4.48
CA GLU A 48 8.47 18.31 -5.80
C GLU A 48 8.37 16.82 -6.22
N GLY A 49 8.00 15.94 -5.29
CA GLY A 49 7.82 14.51 -5.50
C GLY A 49 9.08 13.68 -5.24
N HIS A 50 10.14 14.26 -4.67
CA HIS A 50 11.31 13.49 -4.26
C HIS A 50 10.98 12.66 -3.02
N GLN A 51 11.34 11.38 -3.08
CA GLN A 51 11.18 10.47 -1.95
C GLN A 51 12.15 10.83 -0.82
N LEU A 52 11.61 11.09 0.37
CA LEU A 52 12.35 11.34 1.61
C LEU A 52 12.46 10.07 2.46
N ALA A 53 11.41 9.25 2.50
CA ALA A 53 11.40 7.95 3.17
C ALA A 53 10.44 6.98 2.50
N TYR A 54 10.76 5.69 2.59
CA TYR A 54 9.86 4.60 2.22
C TYR A 54 9.99 3.48 3.25
N LEU A 55 8.85 2.97 3.70
CA LEU A 55 8.75 1.91 4.69
C LEU A 55 7.77 0.85 4.21
N ASP A 56 8.16 -0.42 4.29
CA ASP A 56 7.33 -1.58 3.98
C ASP A 56 7.22 -2.47 5.21
N ASN A 57 6.06 -2.42 5.88
CA ASN A 57 5.79 -3.16 7.10
C ASN A 57 4.93 -4.39 6.74
N PRO A 58 5.38 -5.63 7.03
CA PRO A 58 4.63 -6.86 6.74
C PRO A 58 3.50 -7.09 7.75
N ARG A 59 2.68 -6.07 7.98
CA ARG A 59 1.50 -6.07 8.85
C ARG A 59 0.31 -5.47 8.11
N ALA A 60 -0.86 -6.02 8.35
CA ALA A 60 -2.09 -5.56 7.73
C ALA A 60 -2.50 -4.17 8.25
N ALA A 61 -3.07 -3.35 7.36
CA ALA A 61 -3.68 -2.06 7.69
C ALA A 61 -5.19 -2.15 7.92
N SER A 62 -5.79 -3.31 7.69
CA SER A 62 -7.23 -3.53 7.80
C SER A 62 -7.57 -4.15 9.16
N VAL A 63 -8.51 -3.54 9.88
CA VAL A 63 -8.99 -4.06 11.18
C VAL A 63 -9.68 -5.42 11.06
N TYR A 64 -10.17 -5.77 9.86
CA TYR A 64 -10.72 -7.10 9.57
C TYR A 64 -9.66 -8.20 9.45
N LYS A 65 -8.38 -7.83 9.39
CA LYS A 65 -7.25 -8.77 9.25
C LYS A 65 -6.36 -8.80 10.47
N ASP A 66 -6.19 -7.66 11.15
CA ASP A 66 -5.40 -7.55 12.38
C ASP A 66 -6.06 -6.54 13.33
N SER A 67 -6.38 -6.96 14.55
CA SER A 67 -6.93 -6.07 15.58
C SER A 67 -5.95 -4.96 16.00
N ASN A 68 -4.66 -5.12 15.72
CA ASN A 68 -3.62 -4.12 15.96
C ASN A 68 -3.38 -3.19 14.77
N ALA A 69 -4.18 -3.27 13.69
CA ALA A 69 -3.97 -2.49 12.47
C ALA A 69 -3.79 -0.98 12.73
N VAL A 70 -4.59 -0.38 13.61
CA VAL A 70 -4.47 1.04 13.99
C VAL A 70 -3.09 1.36 14.55
N HIS A 71 -2.59 0.53 15.47
CA HIS A 71 -1.27 0.72 16.06
C HIS A 71 -0.16 0.53 15.02
N ASN A 72 -0.26 -0.53 14.21
CA ASN A 72 0.71 -0.84 13.17
C ASN A 72 0.84 0.29 12.14
N VAL A 73 -0.27 0.83 11.66
CA VAL A 73 -0.26 1.94 10.69
C VAL A 73 0.30 3.22 11.32
N ARG A 74 -0.14 3.59 12.54
CA ARG A 74 0.38 4.77 13.24
C ARG A 74 1.89 4.69 13.47
N ASN A 75 2.39 3.54 13.91
CA ASN A 75 3.83 3.34 14.09
C ASN A 75 4.58 3.44 12.76
N SER A 76 4.03 2.87 11.69
CA SER A 76 4.63 2.95 10.35
C SER A 76 4.71 4.39 9.85
N ILE A 77 3.69 5.21 10.09
CA ILE A 77 3.69 6.65 9.78
C ILE A 77 4.75 7.37 10.61
N ALA A 78 4.77 7.15 11.92
CA ALA A 78 5.72 7.81 12.82
C ALA A 78 7.18 7.46 12.49
N GLU A 79 7.47 6.20 12.19
CA GLU A 79 8.78 5.72 11.77
C GLU A 79 9.19 6.33 10.42
N ALA A 80 8.29 6.36 9.44
CA ALA A 80 8.58 6.99 8.15
C ALA A 80 8.87 8.49 8.27
N LEU A 81 8.13 9.22 9.12
CA LEU A 81 8.39 10.63 9.42
C LEU A 81 9.74 10.85 10.11
N MET A 82 10.11 9.97 11.04
CA MET A 82 11.41 9.99 11.70
C MET A 82 12.55 9.75 10.69
N ILE A 83 12.43 8.75 9.81
CA ILE A 83 13.41 8.47 8.76
C ILE A 83 13.55 9.66 7.80
N ALA A 84 12.42 10.28 7.43
CA ALA A 84 12.40 11.46 6.58
C ALA A 84 12.94 12.74 7.27
N ASN A 85 13.12 12.71 8.59
CA ASN A 85 13.42 13.90 9.41
C ASN A 85 12.38 15.03 9.19
N VAL A 86 11.11 14.66 9.09
CA VAL A 86 9.96 15.55 8.87
C VAL A 86 9.07 15.53 10.10
N ARG A 87 8.64 16.71 10.56
CA ARG A 87 7.68 16.78 11.67
C ARG A 87 6.26 16.50 11.18
N PRO A 88 5.39 15.89 12.00
CA PRO A 88 3.98 15.71 11.65
C PRO A 88 3.28 17.01 11.23
N GLU A 89 3.67 18.14 11.84
CA GLU A 89 3.08 19.46 11.55
C GLU A 89 3.48 20.03 10.18
N ASP A 90 4.57 19.53 9.58
CA ASP A 90 5.05 19.97 8.26
C ASP A 90 4.40 19.18 7.12
N VAL A 91 3.65 18.12 7.44
CA VAL A 91 2.90 17.33 6.45
C VAL A 91 1.70 18.14 5.95
N ARG A 92 1.52 18.19 4.63
CA ARG A 92 0.48 18.96 3.94
C ARG A 92 -0.71 18.13 3.53
N CYS A 93 -0.53 16.83 3.35
CA CYS A 93 -1.60 15.90 3.00
C CYS A 93 -1.18 14.46 3.32
N VAL A 94 -2.16 13.64 3.69
CA VAL A 94 -2.05 12.18 3.71
C VAL A 94 -3.04 11.61 2.70
N ALA A 95 -2.56 10.79 1.77
CA ALA A 95 -3.41 9.97 0.91
C ALA A 95 -3.23 8.49 1.30
N ALA A 96 -4.32 7.82 1.66
CA ALA A 96 -4.27 6.45 2.16
C ALA A 96 -5.27 5.55 1.44
N GLY A 97 -4.76 4.60 0.67
CA GLY A 97 -5.53 3.51 0.08
C GLY A 97 -5.58 2.34 1.05
N ILE A 98 -6.75 2.02 1.58
CA ILE A 98 -6.93 1.00 2.62
C ILE A 98 -7.82 -0.13 2.11
N ALA A 99 -7.32 -1.36 2.22
CA ALA A 99 -8.06 -2.56 1.88
C ALA A 99 -9.24 -2.77 2.83
N GLY A 100 -10.42 -2.99 2.25
CA GLY A 100 -11.68 -3.14 2.99
C GLY A 100 -12.30 -1.83 3.43
N TYR A 101 -11.82 -0.68 2.94
CA TYR A 101 -12.59 0.57 3.00
C TYR A 101 -13.56 0.60 1.82
N ASP A 102 -14.80 0.17 2.02
CA ASP A 102 -15.79 0.02 0.95
C ASP A 102 -17.06 0.85 1.18
N ASN A 103 -17.41 1.13 2.44
CA ASN A 103 -18.65 1.81 2.81
C ASN A 103 -18.41 3.04 3.69
N PRO A 104 -19.34 4.01 3.74
CA PRO A 104 -19.21 5.18 4.61
C PRO A 104 -19.04 4.84 6.11
N GLU A 105 -19.61 3.73 6.58
CA GLU A 105 -19.49 3.24 7.96
C GLU A 105 -18.06 2.85 8.36
N ASP A 106 -17.21 2.50 7.40
CA ASP A 106 -15.81 2.17 7.63
C ASP A 106 -14.96 3.38 8.00
N LEU A 107 -15.43 4.59 7.69
CA LEU A 107 -14.68 5.83 7.89
C LEU A 107 -14.24 6.00 9.36
N ALA A 108 -15.03 5.51 10.31
CA ALA A 108 -14.72 5.59 11.73
C ALA A 108 -13.39 4.90 12.05
N TRP A 109 -13.19 3.64 11.63
CA TRP A 109 -11.94 2.91 11.90
C TRP A 109 -10.81 3.34 10.98
N VAL A 110 -11.11 3.70 9.73
CA VAL A 110 -10.11 4.17 8.75
C VAL A 110 -9.46 5.49 9.18
N SER A 111 -10.26 6.42 9.72
CA SER A 111 -9.75 7.69 10.23
C SER A 111 -8.75 7.49 11.36
N GLU A 112 -9.01 6.50 12.24
CA GLU A 112 -8.13 6.18 13.35
C GLU A 112 -6.75 5.69 12.89
N LEU A 113 -6.64 4.97 11.77
CA LEU A 113 -5.35 4.47 11.25
C LEU A 113 -4.31 5.59 11.06
N THR A 114 -4.78 6.78 10.70
CA THR A 114 -3.94 7.92 10.33
C THR A 114 -4.00 9.06 11.35
N ALA A 115 -4.65 8.84 12.50
CA ALA A 115 -4.68 9.80 13.59
C ALA A 115 -3.38 9.72 14.41
N LEU A 116 -2.44 10.61 14.09
CA LEU A 116 -1.17 10.78 14.80
C LEU A 116 -1.13 12.19 15.42
N PRO A 117 -0.62 12.37 16.65
CA PRO A 117 -0.41 13.70 17.23
C PRO A 117 0.39 14.62 16.31
N GLY A 118 0.00 15.89 16.19
CA GLY A 118 0.63 16.87 15.31
C GLY A 118 0.26 16.75 13.82
N LEU A 119 -0.28 15.60 13.38
CA LEU A 119 -0.67 15.34 12.00
C LEU A 119 -2.09 15.86 11.71
N HIS A 120 -2.21 17.18 11.64
CA HIS A 120 -3.48 17.91 11.49
C HIS A 120 -3.88 18.21 10.03
N CYS A 121 -3.09 17.75 9.06
CA CYS A 121 -3.35 18.01 7.64
C CYS A 121 -4.62 17.33 7.12
N PRO A 122 -5.14 17.75 5.95
CA PRO A 122 -6.16 17.00 5.23
C PRO A 122 -5.74 15.54 4.99
N LYS A 123 -6.72 14.64 5.07
CA LYS A 123 -6.54 13.20 4.87
C LYS A 123 -7.53 12.73 3.83
N LEU A 124 -7.00 12.12 2.77
CA LEU A 124 -7.78 11.51 1.71
C LEU A 124 -7.70 9.99 1.89
N HIS A 125 -8.72 9.44 2.54
CA HIS A 125 -8.90 8.00 2.63
C HIS A 125 -9.64 7.51 1.40
N MET A 126 -9.21 6.38 0.87
CA MET A 126 -9.83 5.74 -0.29
C MET A 126 -9.65 4.21 -0.18
N ASN A 127 -10.42 3.49 -0.98
CA ASN A 127 -10.20 2.07 -1.19
C ASN A 127 -8.81 1.84 -1.82
N ASP A 128 -8.13 0.75 -1.45
CA ASP A 128 -6.81 0.40 -1.99
C ASP A 128 -6.79 0.29 -3.52
N ALA A 129 -7.88 -0.20 -4.14
CA ALA A 129 -8.01 -0.25 -5.59
C ALA A 129 -7.99 1.14 -6.25
N VAL A 130 -8.55 2.15 -5.59
CA VAL A 130 -8.54 3.54 -6.08
C VAL A 130 -7.14 4.12 -6.02
N ALA A 131 -6.40 3.84 -4.94
CA ALA A 131 -4.99 4.25 -4.83
C ALA A 131 -4.12 3.57 -5.88
N ALA A 132 -4.31 2.26 -6.09
CA ALA A 132 -3.62 1.51 -7.13
C ALA A 132 -3.93 2.04 -8.54
N HIS A 133 -5.20 2.37 -8.82
CA HIS A 133 -5.61 3.04 -10.06
C HIS A 133 -4.90 4.38 -10.24
N ALA A 134 -4.93 5.24 -9.22
CA ALA A 134 -4.30 6.55 -9.27
C ALA A 134 -2.79 6.43 -9.51
N GLY A 135 -2.11 5.49 -8.87
CA GLY A 135 -0.69 5.21 -9.08
C GLY A 135 -0.38 4.70 -10.49
N ALA A 136 -1.16 3.75 -10.99
CA ALA A 136 -0.93 3.14 -12.31
C ALA A 136 -1.25 4.09 -13.48
N LEU A 137 -2.31 4.89 -13.36
CA LEU A 137 -2.84 5.69 -14.45
C LEU A 137 -2.63 7.20 -14.26
N ARG A 138 -1.92 7.59 -13.20
CA ARG A 138 -1.70 9.00 -12.80
C ARG A 138 -3.02 9.73 -12.57
N ALA A 139 -3.96 9.06 -11.92
CA ALA A 139 -5.33 9.53 -11.64
C ALA A 139 -6.14 9.98 -12.88
N ARG A 140 -5.74 9.52 -14.07
CA ARG A 140 -6.50 9.71 -15.32
C ARG A 140 -7.55 8.60 -15.48
N PRO A 141 -8.66 8.87 -16.17
CA PRO A 141 -9.67 7.85 -16.47
C PRO A 141 -9.06 6.59 -17.10
N GLY A 142 -9.66 5.44 -16.82
CA GLY A 142 -9.21 4.14 -17.30
C GLY A 142 -9.53 3.01 -16.34
N ILE A 143 -9.04 1.82 -16.67
CA ILE A 143 -9.36 0.57 -15.97
C ILE A 143 -8.07 -0.06 -15.44
N VAL A 144 -8.12 -0.57 -14.21
CA VAL A 144 -7.10 -1.44 -13.63
C VAL A 144 -7.70 -2.79 -13.26
N ALA A 145 -6.91 -3.85 -13.44
CA ALA A 145 -7.20 -5.18 -12.94
C ALA A 145 -6.11 -5.55 -11.93
N ILE A 146 -6.52 -5.82 -10.69
CA ILE A 146 -5.62 -6.09 -9.57
C ILE A 146 -5.83 -7.54 -9.16
N SER A 147 -4.73 -8.29 -9.00
CA SER A 147 -4.76 -9.70 -8.59
C SER A 147 -3.65 -10.00 -7.59
N GLY A 148 -4.02 -10.11 -6.32
CA GLY A 148 -3.15 -10.47 -5.19
C GLY A 148 -3.81 -11.57 -4.36
N THR A 149 -3.88 -11.40 -3.03
CA THR A 149 -4.65 -12.30 -2.15
C THR A 149 -6.14 -12.32 -2.51
N GLY A 150 -6.67 -11.15 -2.87
CA GLY A 150 -7.96 -10.97 -3.53
C GLY A 150 -7.77 -10.32 -4.90
N SER A 151 -8.86 -10.08 -5.61
CA SER A 151 -8.83 -9.51 -6.96
C SER A 151 -10.01 -8.58 -7.19
N ILE A 152 -9.77 -7.53 -7.96
CA ILE A 152 -10.76 -6.50 -8.29
C ILE A 152 -10.44 -5.90 -9.66
N ILE A 153 -11.47 -5.57 -10.41
CA ILE A 153 -11.40 -4.74 -11.61
C ILE A 153 -12.09 -3.42 -11.27
N LEU A 154 -11.36 -2.32 -11.39
CA LEU A 154 -11.86 -0.97 -11.14
C LEU A 154 -11.69 -0.13 -12.40
N GLY A 155 -12.79 0.40 -12.90
CA GLY A 155 -12.83 1.49 -13.87
C GLY A 155 -13.13 2.82 -13.18
N ILE A 156 -12.42 3.87 -13.58
CA ILE A 156 -12.80 5.26 -13.27
C ILE A 156 -13.05 5.98 -14.59
N THR A 157 -14.26 6.51 -14.75
CA THR A 157 -14.71 7.18 -15.99
C THR A 157 -14.20 8.61 -16.08
N GLU A 158 -14.43 9.26 -17.23
CA GLU A 158 -14.18 10.69 -17.44
C GLU A 158 -15.00 11.58 -16.48
N SER A 159 -16.20 11.13 -16.08
CA SER A 159 -17.06 11.79 -15.08
C SER A 159 -16.65 11.49 -13.63
N ARG A 160 -15.54 10.77 -13.41
CA ARG A 160 -15.04 10.31 -12.10
C ARG A 160 -15.94 9.29 -11.40
N GLU A 161 -16.82 8.63 -12.14
CA GLU A 161 -17.61 7.53 -11.62
C GLU A 161 -16.73 6.30 -11.43
N HIS A 162 -16.91 5.60 -10.32
CA HIS A 162 -16.21 4.35 -10.02
C HIS A 162 -17.12 3.18 -10.40
N ILE A 163 -16.63 2.30 -11.27
CA ILE A 163 -17.32 1.11 -11.72
C ILE A 163 -16.45 -0.11 -11.40
N ARG A 164 -16.97 -1.05 -10.63
CA ARG A 164 -16.26 -2.25 -10.18
C ARG A 164 -16.95 -3.49 -10.71
N ASN A 165 -16.20 -4.58 -10.88
CA ASN A 165 -16.80 -5.89 -11.17
C ASN A 165 -17.86 -6.29 -10.12
N TYR A 166 -17.72 -5.85 -8.87
CA TYR A 166 -18.69 -6.11 -7.80
C TYR A 166 -20.04 -5.41 -8.00
N ASP A 167 -20.08 -4.29 -8.72
CA ASP A 167 -21.34 -3.59 -9.01
C ASP A 167 -22.21 -4.41 -9.99
N PHE A 168 -21.62 -5.41 -10.64
CA PHE A 168 -22.30 -6.42 -11.46
C PHE A 168 -22.47 -7.77 -10.74
N HIS A 169 -22.29 -7.80 -9.40
CA HIS A 169 -22.31 -9.02 -8.58
C HIS A 169 -21.30 -10.09 -9.04
N HIS A 170 -20.19 -9.67 -9.65
CA HIS A 170 -19.17 -10.58 -10.16
C HIS A 170 -17.89 -10.47 -9.34
N TYR A 171 -17.36 -11.60 -8.86
CA TYR A 171 -16.01 -11.66 -8.29
C TYR A 171 -15.03 -12.14 -9.36
N ALA A 172 -13.98 -11.38 -9.65
CA ALA A 172 -12.96 -11.82 -10.60
C ALA A 172 -12.16 -13.00 -10.01
N PHE A 173 -12.35 -14.23 -10.49
CA PHE A 173 -11.68 -15.42 -9.95
C PHE A 173 -10.22 -15.56 -10.39
N SER A 174 -9.40 -14.52 -10.20
CA SER A 174 -7.99 -14.48 -10.63
C SER A 174 -6.97 -14.42 -9.48
N ALA A 175 -7.45 -14.26 -8.23
CA ALA A 175 -6.60 -14.10 -7.06
C ALA A 175 -5.89 -15.39 -6.62
N ALA A 176 -4.78 -15.23 -5.88
CA ALA A 176 -3.98 -16.33 -5.35
C ALA A 176 -4.79 -17.34 -4.53
N ARG A 177 -5.85 -16.89 -3.83
CA ARG A 177 -6.73 -17.79 -3.06
C ARG A 177 -7.45 -18.83 -3.92
N PHE A 178 -7.78 -18.50 -5.17
CA PHE A 178 -8.44 -19.44 -6.07
C PHE A 178 -7.45 -20.40 -6.69
N LEU A 179 -6.26 -19.92 -7.07
CA LEU A 179 -5.17 -20.81 -7.47
C LEU A 179 -4.84 -21.83 -6.38
N ALA A 180 -4.81 -21.40 -5.11
CA ALA A 180 -4.60 -22.30 -3.98
C ALA A 180 -5.77 -23.29 -3.80
N TYR A 181 -7.02 -22.82 -3.89
CA TYR A 181 -8.20 -23.67 -3.82
C TYR A 181 -8.21 -24.73 -4.92
N ASP A 182 -8.02 -24.33 -6.18
CA ASP A 182 -8.00 -25.23 -7.33
C ASP A 182 -6.86 -26.24 -7.21
N ALA A 183 -5.67 -25.81 -6.78
CA ALA A 183 -4.55 -26.73 -6.56
C ALA A 183 -4.88 -27.81 -5.51
N VAL A 184 -5.50 -27.43 -4.39
CA VAL A 184 -5.95 -28.39 -3.37
C VAL A 184 -7.04 -29.31 -3.91
N TYR A 185 -8.03 -28.75 -4.61
CA TYR A 185 -9.14 -29.49 -5.20
C TYR A 185 -8.64 -30.55 -6.18
N GLU A 186 -7.78 -30.19 -7.13
CA GLU A 186 -7.25 -31.09 -8.15
C GLU A 186 -6.42 -32.24 -7.55
N VAL A 187 -5.68 -31.96 -6.47
CA VAL A 187 -4.96 -33.00 -5.71
C VAL A 187 -5.94 -33.96 -5.04
N LEU A 188 -6.97 -33.44 -4.37
CA LEU A 188 -7.98 -34.27 -3.68
C LEU A 188 -8.86 -35.05 -4.66
N ALA A 189 -9.14 -34.49 -5.84
CA ALA A 189 -9.87 -35.15 -6.92
C ALA A 189 -9.06 -36.27 -7.60
N GLY A 190 -7.78 -36.41 -7.27
CA GLY A 190 -6.90 -37.43 -7.86
C GLY A 190 -6.38 -37.08 -9.26
N HIS A 191 -6.45 -35.81 -9.66
CA HIS A 191 -5.96 -35.34 -10.96
C HIS A 191 -4.47 -34.95 -10.94
N ALA A 192 -3.83 -34.96 -9.77
CA ALA A 192 -2.40 -34.71 -9.64
C ALA A 192 -1.58 -35.83 -10.30
N GLY A 193 -0.73 -35.46 -11.26
CA GLY A 193 0.20 -36.38 -11.93
C GLY A 193 1.60 -36.37 -11.30
N ALA A 194 2.51 -37.18 -11.86
CA ALA A 194 3.91 -37.26 -11.40
C ALA A 194 4.64 -35.91 -11.41
N SER A 195 4.30 -35.01 -12.35
CA SER A 195 4.84 -33.65 -12.40
C SER A 195 4.44 -32.77 -11.20
N ASN A 196 3.41 -33.15 -10.44
CA ASN A 196 2.91 -32.41 -9.30
C ASN A 196 3.44 -32.94 -7.95
N GLU A 197 4.20 -34.03 -7.94
CA GLU A 197 4.61 -34.73 -6.71
C GLU A 197 5.35 -33.82 -5.72
N ALA A 198 6.30 -33.01 -6.20
CA ALA A 198 7.03 -32.06 -5.36
C ALA A 198 6.11 -31.01 -4.71
N LEU A 199 5.10 -30.54 -5.45
CA LEU A 199 4.13 -29.57 -4.94
C LEU A 199 3.24 -30.23 -3.88
N VAL A 200 2.72 -31.43 -4.15
CA VAL A 200 1.89 -32.18 -3.20
C VAL A 200 2.65 -32.46 -1.90
N VAL A 201 3.91 -32.90 -1.99
CA VAL A 201 4.77 -33.11 -0.81
C VAL A 201 4.97 -31.82 -0.02
N SER A 202 5.12 -30.67 -0.69
CA SER A 202 5.23 -29.38 -0.01
C SER A 202 3.93 -28.96 0.68
N MET A 203 2.78 -29.21 0.07
CA MET A 203 1.46 -28.88 0.63
C MET A 203 1.20 -29.65 1.92
N LEU A 204 1.60 -30.93 2.00
CA LEU A 204 1.40 -31.81 3.16
C LEU A 204 2.31 -31.49 4.36
N ARG A 205 3.26 -30.54 4.25
CA ARG A 205 4.18 -30.15 5.33
C ARG A 205 3.64 -29.03 6.22
N HIS A 206 2.49 -28.46 5.89
CA HIS A 206 1.85 -27.34 6.58
C HIS A 206 0.46 -27.74 7.07
#